data_AF-A0A8J8FME1-F1
#
_entry.id   AF-A0A8J8FME1-F1
#
_cell.length_a   1.000
_cell.length_b   1.000
_cell.length_c   1.000
_cell.angle_alpha   90.00
_cell.angle_beta   90.00
_cell.angle_gamma   90.00
#
_symmetry.space_group_name_H-M   'P 1'
#
loop_
_entity.id
_entity.type
_entity.pdbx_description
1 polymer ?
#
loop_
_entity_poly.entity_id
_entity_poly.type
_entity_poly.pdbx_seq_one_letter_code
_entity_poly.pdbx_strand_id
1 'polypeptide(L)'
;MQHLSLKNVMSGGLIYCAGDSIATLISNELYYPRMLAMLLLGGTLYAIEIPSYFSWLDKRFNQPGYSNAFKRMLMAAAFFNPLWITRHLIFINLFSGQWHNLSLSILSVASTSFIYCLPVALPVNFIIQNI
;
A
#
# COMPACT_ATOMS: atom_id res chain seq x y z
N MET A 1 -9.92 -4.16 -17.01
CA MET A 1 -9.80 -3.38 -15.76
C MET A 1 -10.99 -3.73 -14.90
N GLN A 2 -10.79 -4.14 -13.65
CA GLN A 2 -11.91 -4.46 -12.77
C GLN A 2 -12.48 -3.13 -12.27
N HIS A 3 -13.73 -2.83 -12.61
CA HIS A 3 -14.38 -1.57 -12.24
C HIS A 3 -14.56 -1.49 -10.72
N LEU A 4 -14.59 -0.26 -10.21
CA LEU A 4 -14.79 0.11 -8.81
C LEU A 4 -15.89 -0.76 -8.16
N SER A 5 -15.51 -1.67 -7.27
CA SER A 5 -16.47 -2.43 -6.47
C SER A 5 -16.67 -1.70 -5.15
N LEU A 6 -17.93 -1.57 -4.71
CA LEU A 6 -18.26 -0.95 -3.42
C LEU A 6 -17.53 -1.65 -2.27
N LYS A 7 -17.32 -2.97 -2.37
CA LYS A 7 -16.49 -3.74 -1.44
C LYS A 7 -15.03 -3.23 -1.42
N ASN A 8 -14.42 -3.04 -2.58
CA ASN A 8 -13.02 -2.58 -2.69
C ASN A 8 -12.86 -1.15 -2.16
N VAL A 9 -13.84 -0.29 -2.41
CA VAL A 9 -13.89 1.08 -1.87
C VAL A 9 -13.93 1.06 -0.35
N MET A 10 -14.87 0.31 0.23
CA MET A 10 -15.01 0.24 1.68
C MET A 10 -13.79 -0.42 2.34
N SER A 11 -13.34 -1.56 1.82
CA SER A 11 -12.16 -2.24 2.34
C SER A 11 -10.90 -1.38 2.22
N GLY A 12 -10.67 -0.75 1.06
CA GLY A 12 -9.54 0.15 0.85
C GLY A 12 -9.58 1.34 1.81
N GLY A 13 -10.72 2.05 1.89
CA GLY A 13 -10.86 3.20 2.77
C GLY A 13 -10.65 2.85 4.25
N LEU A 14 -11.22 1.74 4.73
CA LEU A 14 -11.08 1.32 6.12
C LEU A 14 -9.67 0.85 6.45
N ILE A 15 -9.02 0.06 5.58
CA ILE A 15 -7.67 -0.46 5.81
C ILE A 15 -6.68 0.71 5.92
N TYR A 16 -6.72 1.65 4.98
CA TYR A 16 -5.79 2.79 4.98
C TYR A 16 -6.08 3.78 6.10
N CYS A 17 -7.34 4.03 6.44
CA CYS A 17 -7.70 4.86 7.58
C CYS A 17 -7.24 4.24 8.91
N ALA A 18 -7.46 2.94 9.11
CA ALA A 18 -7.03 2.24 10.30
C ALA A 18 -5.50 2.20 10.43
N GLY A 19 -4.80 1.91 9.33
CA GLY A 19 -3.34 1.93 9.28
C GLY A 19 -2.75 3.30 9.62
N ASP A 20 -3.28 4.37 9.01
CA ASP A 20 -2.88 5.74 9.33
C ASP A 20 -3.17 6.09 10.78
N SER A 21 -4.37 5.77 11.29
CA SER A 21 -4.76 5.99 12.68
C SER A 21 -3.78 5.35 13.66
N ILE A 22 -3.40 4.08 13.44
CA ILE A 22 -2.41 3.39 14.27
C ILE A 22 -1.06 4.10 14.19
N ALA A 23 -0.60 4.48 13.01
CA ALA A 23 0.65 5.23 12.86
C ALA A 23 0.61 6.56 13.63
N THR A 24 -0.49 7.31 13.53
CA THR A 24 -0.66 8.59 14.24
C THR A 24 -0.65 8.42 15.76
N LEU A 25 -1.23 7.32 16.26
CA LEU A 25 -1.27 6.98 17.68
C LEU A 25 0.12 6.61 18.20
N ILE A 26 0.88 5.81 17.45
CA ILE A 26 2.26 5.44 17.80
C ILE A 26 3.16 6.68 17.81
N SER A 27 2.97 7.61 16.87
CA SER A 27 3.73 8.86 16.79
C SER A 27 3.23 9.94 17.75
N ASN A 28 2.14 9.73 18.49
CA ASN A 28 1.46 10.74 19.32
C ASN A 28 1.11 12.04 18.56
N GLU A 29 0.81 11.91 17.26
CA GLU A 29 0.50 13.00 16.33
C GLU A 29 -0.88 12.79 15.71
N LEU A 30 -1.94 12.78 16.54
CA LEU A 30 -3.30 12.63 16.04
C LEU A 30 -3.69 13.81 15.14
N TYR A 31 -4.07 13.49 13.90
CA TYR A 31 -4.40 14.51 12.90
C TYR A 31 -5.56 14.03 12.01
N TYR A 32 -6.77 14.45 12.37
CA TYR A 32 -8.01 14.03 11.70
C TYR A 32 -8.07 14.34 10.20
N PRO A 33 -7.55 15.49 9.68
CA PRO A 33 -7.55 15.73 8.25
C PRO A 33 -6.70 14.71 7.47
N ARG A 34 -5.56 14.27 8.01
CA ARG A 34 -4.74 13.19 7.42
C ARG A 34 -5.52 11.88 7.40
N MET A 35 -6.16 11.51 8.51
CA MET A 35 -6.95 10.28 8.61
C MET A 35 -8.09 10.24 7.57
N LEU A 36 -8.86 11.34 7.45
CA LEU A 36 -9.93 11.45 6.46
C LEU A 36 -9.38 11.38 5.04
N ALA A 37 -8.24 12.03 4.77
CA ALA A 37 -7.62 11.97 3.47
C ALA A 37 -7.11 10.56 3.12
N MET A 38 -6.55 9.83 4.08
CA MET A 38 -6.16 8.42 3.89
C MET A 38 -7.35 7.50 3.67
N LEU A 39 -8.47 7.77 4.33
CA LEU A 39 -9.73 7.07 4.06
C LEU A 39 -10.21 7.30 2.62
N LEU A 40 -10.20 8.56 2.15
CA LEU A 40 -10.62 8.89 0.79
C LEU A 40 -9.64 8.32 -0.25
N LEU A 41 -8.33 8.44 -0.02
CA LEU A 41 -7.30 7.91 -0.91
C LEU A 41 -7.37 6.38 -1.00
N GLY A 42 -7.57 5.73 0.15
CA GLY A 42 -7.80 4.30 0.28
C GLY A 42 -9.04 3.84 -0.47
N GLY A 43 -10.14 4.58 -0.34
CA GLY A 43 -11.42 4.26 -0.99
C GLY A 43 -11.49 4.63 -2.48
N THR A 44 -10.53 5.41 -3.00
CA THR A 44 -10.52 5.84 -4.40
C THR A 44 -9.34 5.24 -5.14
N LEU A 45 -8.20 5.93 -5.14
CA LEU A 45 -7.03 5.58 -5.94
C LEU A 45 -6.54 4.16 -5.65
N TYR A 46 -6.43 3.81 -4.36
CA TYR A 46 -5.95 2.48 -3.96
C TYR A 46 -6.99 1.38 -4.16
N ALA A 47 -8.28 1.67 -4.01
CA ALA A 47 -9.37 0.74 -4.29
C ALA A 47 -9.46 0.31 -5.76
N ILE A 48 -8.87 1.09 -6.68
CA ILE A 48 -8.77 0.74 -8.11
C ILE A 48 -7.45 0.04 -8.40
N GLU A 49 -6.34 0.68 -8.01
CA GLU A 49 -4.99 0.29 -8.42
C GLU A 49 -4.62 -1.10 -7.87
N ILE A 50 -4.84 -1.31 -6.58
CA ILE A 50 -4.42 -2.53 -5.88
C ILE A 50 -5.19 -3.75 -6.41
N PRO A 51 -6.55 -3.77 -6.41
CA PRO A 51 -7.27 -4.94 -6.90
C PRO A 51 -7.05 -5.20 -8.38
N SER A 52 -6.85 -4.15 -9.19
CA SER A 52 -6.56 -4.31 -10.62
C SER A 52 -5.20 -5.00 -10.84
N TYR A 53 -4.18 -4.61 -10.09
CA TYR A 53 -2.87 -5.24 -10.16
C TYR A 53 -2.92 -6.70 -9.69
N PHE A 54 -3.55 -6.97 -8.55
CA PHE A 54 -3.68 -8.35 -8.04
C PHE A 54 -4.53 -9.24 -8.95
N SER A 55 -5.60 -8.73 -9.56
CA SER A 55 -6.37 -9.47 -10.57
C SER A 55 -5.53 -9.82 -11.80
N TRP A 56 -4.65 -8.93 -12.24
CA TRP A 56 -3.70 -9.22 -13.31
C TRP A 56 -2.66 -10.26 -12.89
N LEU A 57 -2.15 -10.14 -11.66
CA LEU A 57 -1.17 -11.05 -11.08
C LEU A 57 -1.71 -12.49 -11.03
N ASP A 58 -2.94 -12.66 -10.55
CA ASP A 58 -3.61 -13.96 -10.45
C ASP A 58 -3.82 -14.57 -11.85
N LYS A 59 -4.24 -13.76 -12.83
CA LYS A 59 -4.39 -14.23 -14.23
C LYS A 59 -3.05 -14.63 -14.84
N ARG A 60 -1.98 -13.89 -14.54
CA ARG A 60 -0.64 -14.13 -15.12
C ARG A 60 0.03 -15.38 -14.53
N PHE A 61 -0.23 -15.67 -13.25
CA PHE A 61 0.40 -16.75 -12.50
C PHE A 61 -0.63 -17.77 -11.95
N ASN A 62 -1.66 -18.08 -12.74
CA ASN A 62 -2.80 -18.93 -12.35
C ASN A 62 -2.48 -20.43 -12.19
N GLN A 63 -1.26 -20.86 -12.51
CA GLN A 63 -0.89 -22.28 -12.43
C GLN A 63 -0.41 -22.65 -11.02
N PRO A 64 -0.89 -23.76 -10.45
CA PRO A 64 -0.47 -24.20 -9.12
C PRO A 64 1.02 -24.58 -9.11
N GLY A 65 1.70 -24.32 -7.99
CA GLY A 65 3.07 -24.74 -7.75
C GLY A 65 3.95 -23.67 -7.08
N TYR A 66 4.98 -24.13 -6.37
CA TYR A 66 5.88 -23.27 -5.59
C TYR A 66 6.59 -22.19 -6.41
N SER A 67 6.89 -22.46 -7.70
CA SER A 67 7.53 -21.47 -8.57
C SER A 67 6.63 -20.25 -8.82
N ASN A 68 5.34 -20.48 -9.09
CA ASN A 68 4.40 -19.38 -9.32
C ASN A 68 4.02 -18.69 -8.01
N ALA A 69 3.90 -19.43 -6.92
CA ALA A 69 3.76 -18.88 -5.58
C ALA A 69 4.87 -17.87 -5.25
N PHE A 70 6.13 -18.25 -5.52
CA PHE A 70 7.28 -17.39 -5.32
C PHE A 70 7.28 -16.16 -6.25
N LYS A 71 6.93 -16.34 -7.53
CA LYS A 71 6.79 -15.20 -8.47
C LYS A 71 5.70 -14.23 -8.04
N ARG A 72 4.54 -14.72 -7.58
CA ARG A 72 3.44 -13.87 -7.08
C ARG A 72 3.87 -13.09 -5.84
N MET A 73 4.55 -13.74 -4.89
CA MET A 73 5.12 -13.08 -3.72
C MET A 73 6.08 -11.94 -4.12
N LEU A 74 7.05 -12.21 -5.00
CA LEU A 74 8.00 -11.19 -5.44
C LEU A 74 7.33 -10.04 -6.20
N MET A 75 6.37 -10.34 -7.08
CA MET A 75 5.65 -9.32 -7.84
C MET A 75 4.70 -8.50 -6.96
N ALA A 76 4.12 -9.10 -5.91
CA ALA A 76 3.35 -8.37 -4.90
C ALA A 76 4.26 -7.41 -4.12
N ALA A 77 5.45 -7.86 -3.69
CA ALA A 77 6.42 -6.98 -3.06
C ALA A 77 6.91 -5.86 -4.01
N ALA A 78 7.19 -6.19 -5.27
CA ALA A 78 7.65 -5.23 -6.27
C ALA A 78 6.59 -4.18 -6.67
N PHE A 79 5.30 -4.49 -6.49
CA PHE A 79 4.23 -3.51 -6.67
C PHE A 79 4.35 -2.36 -5.65
N PHE A 80 4.58 -2.71 -4.39
CA PHE A 80 4.83 -1.75 -3.31
C PHE A 80 6.30 -1.29 -3.28
N ASN A 81 6.90 -1.06 -4.45
CA ASN A 81 8.28 -0.57 -4.56
C ASN A 81 8.46 0.83 -3.94
N PRO A 82 9.71 1.30 -3.78
CA PRO A 82 9.98 2.61 -3.19
C PRO A 82 9.28 3.80 -3.85
N LEU A 83 8.96 3.75 -5.15
CA LEU A 83 8.21 4.83 -5.81
C LEU A 83 6.75 4.86 -5.36
N TRP A 84 6.12 3.69 -5.23
CA TRP A 84 4.77 3.58 -4.68
C TRP A 84 4.73 4.12 -3.24
N ILE A 85 5.70 3.73 -2.42
CA ILE A 85 5.82 4.19 -1.02
C ILE A 85 6.09 5.71 -0.98
N THR A 86 6.97 6.22 -1.85
CA THR A 86 7.24 7.66 -1.97
C THR A 86 5.97 8.43 -2.25
N ARG A 87 5.16 7.98 -3.22
CA ARG A 87 3.87 8.61 -3.52
C ARG A 87 2.93 8.60 -2.32
N HIS A 88 2.87 7.51 -1.57
CA HIS A 88 2.07 7.43 -0.35
C HIS A 88 2.56 8.42 0.73
N LEU A 89 3.87 8.51 0.96
CA LEU A 89 4.47 9.48 1.89
C LEU A 89 4.24 10.93 1.45
N ILE A 90 4.24 11.21 0.15
CA ILE A 90 3.90 12.52 -0.39
C ILE A 90 2.45 12.86 -0.01
N PHE A 91 1.49 11.96 -0.23
CA PHE A 91 0.11 12.19 0.21
C PHE A 91 0.00 12.43 1.71
N ILE A 92 0.70 11.65 2.54
CA ILE A 92 0.73 11.87 3.99
C ILE A 92 1.20 13.29 4.31
N ASN A 93 2.35 13.72 3.76
CA ASN A 93 2.89 15.06 4.01
C ASN A 93 1.96 16.18 3.53
N LEU A 94 1.40 16.03 2.32
CA LEU A 94 0.43 16.98 1.74
C LEU A 94 -0.78 17.15 2.64
N PHE A 95 -1.41 16.04 3.05
CA PHE A 95 -2.61 16.07 3.88
C PHE A 95 -2.34 16.41 5.34
N SER A 96 -1.08 16.33 5.78
CA SER A 96 -0.63 16.80 7.10
C SER A 96 -0.25 18.29 7.10
N GLY A 97 -0.31 18.98 5.94
CA GLY A 97 0.11 20.37 5.82
C GLY A 97 1.63 20.57 5.86
N GLN A 98 2.42 19.51 5.74
CA GLN A 98 3.87 19.52 5.82
C GLN A 98 4.52 19.70 4.44
N TRP A 99 4.08 20.73 3.71
CA TRP A 99 4.53 20.99 2.33
C TRP A 99 6.05 21.23 2.23
N HIS A 100 6.65 21.80 3.28
CA HIS A 100 8.10 22.04 3.35
C HIS A 100 8.92 20.73 3.42
N ASN A 101 8.33 19.62 3.85
CA ASN A 101 9.03 18.34 3.96
C ASN A 101 9.12 17.60 2.62
N LEU A 102 8.47 18.12 1.57
CA LEU A 102 8.54 17.57 0.22
C LEU A 102 9.92 17.79 -0.38
N SER A 103 10.76 16.77 -0.25
CA SER A 103 12.13 16.77 -0.78
C SER A 103 12.48 15.42 -1.38
N LEU A 104 13.56 15.37 -2.17
CA LEU A 104 14.07 14.12 -2.74
C LEU A 104 14.48 13.10 -1.66
N SER A 105 14.68 13.54 -0.41
CA SER A 105 14.97 12.64 0.71
C SER A 105 13.83 11.65 1.00
N ILE A 106 12.58 11.97 0.62
CA ILE A 106 11.43 11.06 0.77
C ILE A 106 11.67 9.75 0.01
N LEU A 107 12.34 9.79 -1.15
CA LEU A 107 12.69 8.57 -1.90
C LEU A 107 13.69 7.70 -1.13
N SER A 108 14.64 8.31 -0.42
CA SER A 108 15.57 7.59 0.45
C SER A 108 14.82 6.94 1.60
N VAL A 109 13.94 7.69 2.29
CA VAL A 109 13.10 7.16 3.38
C VAL A 109 12.25 5.99 2.88
N ALA A 110 11.58 6.15 1.74
CA ALA A 110 10.76 5.10 1.13
C ALA A 110 11.58 3.84 0.78
N SER A 111 12.80 4.02 0.27
CA SER A 111 13.70 2.90 -0.07
C SER A 111 14.15 2.14 1.17
N THR A 112 14.51 2.86 2.22
CA THR A 112 14.89 2.29 3.52
C THR A 112 13.70 1.58 4.18
N SER A 113 12.52 2.19 4.19
CA SER A 113 11.29 1.57 4.71
C SER A 113 10.91 0.30 3.93
N PHE A 114 11.08 0.30 2.60
CA PHE A 114 10.85 -0.88 1.77
C PHE A 114 11.73 -2.04 2.23
N ILE A 115 13.05 -1.81 2.36
CA ILE A 115 14.01 -2.84 2.79
C ILE A 115 13.67 -3.36 4.19
N TYR A 116 13.36 -2.48 5.14
CA TYR A 116 13.00 -2.89 6.51
C TYR A 116 11.67 -3.65 6.58
N CYS A 117 10.75 -3.42 5.63
CA CYS A 117 9.48 -4.12 5.58
C CYS A 117 9.58 -5.51 4.93
N LEU A 118 10.55 -5.73 4.02
CA LEU A 118 10.70 -6.99 3.26
C LEU A 118 10.69 -8.26 4.14
N PRO A 119 11.38 -8.34 5.29
CA PRO A 119 11.37 -9.53 6.14
C PRO A 119 9.97 -9.96 6.60
N VAL A 120 9.04 -9.01 6.75
CA VAL A 120 7.65 -9.28 7.12
C VAL A 120 6.75 -9.38 5.89
N ALA A 121 6.94 -8.49 4.91
CA ALA A 121 6.12 -8.41 3.72
C ALA A 121 6.23 -9.64 2.83
N LEU A 122 7.42 -10.25 2.70
CA LEU A 122 7.60 -11.44 1.86
C LEU A 122 6.83 -12.66 2.42
N PRO A 123 6.99 -13.08 3.70
CA PRO A 123 6.20 -14.16 4.27
C PRO A 123 4.69 -13.90 4.20
N VAL A 124 4.24 -12.68 4.55
CA VAL A 124 2.81 -12.34 4.53
C VAL A 124 2.26 -12.42 3.11
N ASN A 125 2.97 -11.88 2.11
CA ASN A 125 2.54 -12.01 0.72
C ASN A 125 2.57 -13.47 0.23
N PHE A 126 3.53 -14.28 0.67
CA PHE A 126 3.53 -15.70 0.34
C PHE A 126 2.29 -16.41 0.89
N ILE A 127 1.90 -16.11 2.13
CA ILE A 127 0.71 -16.69 2.77
C ILE A 127 -0.55 -16.21 2.04
N ILE A 128 -0.78 -14.89 1.95
CA ILE A 128 -2.02 -14.32 1.40
C ILE A 128 -2.24 -14.72 -0.05
N GLN A 129 -1.18 -14.79 -0.86
CA GLN A 129 -1.33 -15.14 -2.26
C GLN A 129 -1.63 -16.64 -2.44
N ASN A 130 -1.21 -17.52 -1.54
CA ASN A 130 -1.32 -18.98 -1.73
C ASN A 130 -2.35 -19.67 -0.83
N ILE A 131 -3.18 -18.89 -0.12
CA ILE A 131 -4.43 -19.35 0.50
C ILE A 131 -5.53 -19.31 -0.58
#